data_AF-A0A1E5H1F2-F1
#
_entry.id   AF-A0A1E5H1F2-F1
#
_cell.length_a   1.000
_cell.length_b   1.000
_cell.length_c   1.000
_cell.angle_alpha   90.00
_cell.angle_beta   90.00
_cell.angle_gamma   90.00
#
_symmetry.space_group_name_H-M   'P 1'
#
loop_
_entity.id
_entity.type
_entity.pdbx_description
1 polymer ?
#
loop_
_entity_poly.entity_id
_entity_poly.type
_entity_poly.pdbx_seq_one_letter_code
_entity_poly.pdbx_strand_id
1 'polypeptide(L)'
;MEKIKKYILLGMFVFTGAVCLFQNDSKISYGADEPESYDYEAPSIINSDDPSTRKAIASRSIESQNISIKYLLIKIKDTSSESLPFPDSEYRIWYTRNVNGINKIFIIHEGVTNNRGEINDVILQNIPSDVTTLNIRMIMGKSTRGYVQNTSNKTYGVVYSLKVPTDRTIDINTSSTFGVTAEQKFYAFLSAKINYYFYDSQRELKDIVDFAKGIDESNIELKYSEPINIIFEKGFETNKGSYYKGSGHNNSNIPEIVIADQVATKDQPEIFKTANIKHNILHEWLHYHMGKNADIQAGAYIGHYGYNSDFRISYKEGICLLFGDMYAYDYHYPYAGYETIIQRLPKAKGRSTNTTVYLVLADLVDTEATKSSDENVSVGRKYRDVKKNGLTDYEERRLNLGLMYNLAMKTKPKTMAQFLTAYQQTYIYNGNESEKQDFKELLEINTLSIKNNNFTLKPDPESNDYSISLTEEDIIAGEKW
;
A
#
# COMPACT_ATOMS: atom_id res chain seq x y z
N MET A 1 -44.88 -45.37 -15.04
CA MET A 1 -44.34 -44.57 -13.92
C MET A 1 -42.90 -45.01 -13.70
N GLU A 2 -42.00 -44.57 -14.57
CA GLU A 2 -40.60 -45.05 -14.65
C GLU A 2 -39.61 -43.95 -14.27
N LYS A 3 -38.54 -44.31 -13.58
CA LYS A 3 -37.54 -43.37 -13.07
C LYS A 3 -36.41 -43.17 -14.08
N ILE A 4 -36.22 -41.92 -14.49
CA ILE A 4 -35.09 -41.48 -15.31
C ILE A 4 -33.79 -41.56 -14.49
N LYS A 5 -32.78 -42.25 -15.01
CA LYS A 5 -31.39 -42.18 -14.51
C LYS A 5 -30.72 -40.91 -15.04
N LYS A 6 -30.24 -40.03 -14.16
CA LYS A 6 -29.26 -39.00 -14.50
C LYS A 6 -27.86 -39.49 -14.12
N TYR A 7 -26.96 -39.57 -15.10
CA TYR A 7 -25.53 -39.71 -14.84
C TYR A 7 -24.94 -38.32 -14.53
N ILE A 8 -24.21 -38.19 -13.43
CA ILE A 8 -23.35 -37.04 -13.15
C ILE A 8 -21.93 -37.46 -13.54
N LEU A 9 -21.38 -36.83 -14.58
CA LEU A 9 -20.00 -37.05 -15.00
C LEU A 9 -19.08 -36.11 -14.22
N LEU A 10 -18.37 -36.65 -13.22
CA LEU A 10 -17.45 -35.88 -12.39
C LEU A 10 -16.11 -35.69 -13.12
N GLY A 11 -15.97 -34.55 -13.82
CA GLY A 11 -14.73 -34.20 -14.52
C GLY A 11 -13.65 -33.69 -13.57
N MET A 12 -12.69 -34.54 -13.19
CA MET A 12 -11.51 -34.12 -12.44
C MET A 12 -10.58 -33.29 -13.34
N PHE A 13 -10.51 -31.97 -13.10
CA PHE A 13 -9.51 -31.10 -13.70
C PHE A 13 -8.21 -31.15 -12.88
N VAL A 14 -7.16 -31.74 -13.45
CA VAL A 14 -5.80 -31.64 -12.91
C VAL A 14 -5.21 -30.29 -13.31
N PHE A 15 -5.04 -29.40 -12.33
CA PHE A 15 -4.39 -28.11 -12.50
C PHE A 15 -2.87 -28.24 -12.31
N THR A 16 -2.08 -27.87 -13.32
CA THR A 16 -0.63 -27.71 -13.21
C THR A 16 -0.24 -26.26 -13.46
N GLY A 17 -0.20 -25.46 -12.39
CA GLY A 17 0.37 -24.12 -12.42
C GLY A 17 1.90 -24.19 -12.39
N ALA A 18 2.55 -24.11 -13.55
CA ALA A 18 3.99 -24.00 -13.65
C ALA A 18 4.43 -22.54 -13.43
N VAL A 19 5.26 -22.29 -12.41
CA VAL A 19 5.90 -20.99 -12.20
C VAL A 19 7.30 -21.00 -12.81
N CYS A 20 7.54 -20.09 -13.76
CA CYS A 20 8.89 -19.81 -14.25
C CYS A 20 9.34 -18.44 -13.75
N LEU A 21 10.34 -18.42 -12.86
CA LEU A 21 10.98 -17.20 -12.36
C LEU A 21 12.03 -16.66 -13.35
N PHE A 22 11.64 -16.36 -14.59
CA PHE A 22 12.61 -15.88 -15.60
C PHE A 22 13.38 -14.65 -15.11
N GLN A 23 14.71 -14.80 -15.06
CA GLN A 23 15.67 -13.71 -14.94
C GLN A 23 15.70 -12.94 -16.27
N ASN A 24 16.00 -11.64 -16.21
CA ASN A 24 16.40 -10.87 -17.39
C ASN A 24 17.91 -10.64 -17.28
N ASP A 25 18.62 -10.78 -18.41
CA ASP A 25 20.08 -10.74 -18.43
C ASP A 25 20.69 -9.38 -18.09
N SER A 26 21.52 -9.35 -17.03
CA SER A 26 22.69 -8.47 -16.96
C SER A 26 23.77 -9.01 -16.01
N LYS A 27 24.70 -9.81 -16.56
CA LYS A 27 26.06 -10.18 -16.09
C LYS A 27 26.31 -10.42 -14.58
N ILE A 28 26.71 -11.66 -14.29
CA ILE A 28 27.08 -12.26 -12.99
C ILE A 28 28.37 -11.67 -12.38
N SER A 29 28.39 -11.50 -11.03
CA SER A 29 29.56 -11.40 -10.12
C SER A 29 29.08 -10.95 -8.71
N TYR A 30 29.16 -11.65 -7.57
CA TYR A 30 29.57 -13.00 -7.11
C TYR A 30 28.63 -13.35 -5.90
N GLY A 31 28.53 -14.56 -5.31
CA GLY A 31 29.17 -15.86 -5.60
C GLY A 31 29.69 -16.61 -4.34
N ALA A 32 28.79 -17.17 -3.51
CA ALA A 32 29.12 -18.11 -2.41
C ALA A 32 28.00 -19.17 -2.21
N ASP A 33 28.32 -20.42 -2.57
CA ASP A 33 27.68 -21.70 -2.20
C ASP A 33 26.14 -21.84 -2.23
N GLU A 34 25.61 -22.24 -3.40
CA GLU A 34 24.27 -22.85 -3.56
C GLU A 34 24.37 -24.23 -4.26
N PRO A 35 23.45 -25.19 -3.99
CA PRO A 35 23.55 -26.57 -4.48
C PRO A 35 22.98 -26.78 -5.89
N GLU A 36 23.76 -27.48 -6.72
CA GLU A 36 23.40 -28.17 -7.98
C GLU A 36 22.50 -27.41 -8.99
N SER A 37 23.17 -26.68 -9.89
CA SER A 37 22.59 -26.08 -11.10
C SER A 37 21.99 -27.11 -12.07
N TYR A 38 20.71 -26.95 -12.40
CA TYR A 38 20.17 -27.45 -13.67
C TYR A 38 20.32 -26.35 -14.73
N ASP A 39 21.37 -26.44 -15.55
CA ASP A 39 21.53 -25.60 -16.74
C ASP A 39 20.37 -25.86 -17.72
N TYR A 40 19.60 -24.82 -18.00
CA TYR A 40 18.73 -24.74 -19.16
C TYR A 40 18.92 -23.38 -19.80
N GLU A 41 19.67 -23.35 -20.91
CA GLU A 41 19.91 -22.13 -21.68
C GLU A 41 18.57 -21.46 -22.04
N ALA A 42 18.42 -20.18 -21.68
CA ALA A 42 17.22 -19.42 -22.02
C ALA A 42 17.18 -19.17 -23.54
N PRO A 43 16.13 -19.62 -24.26
CA PRO A 43 16.03 -19.36 -25.70
C PRO A 43 15.77 -17.87 -25.97
N SER A 44 16.57 -17.30 -26.87
CA SER A 44 16.57 -15.89 -27.29
C SER A 44 15.18 -15.25 -27.43
N ILE A 45 14.96 -14.14 -26.74
CA ILE A 45 13.79 -13.27 -26.92
C ILE A 45 13.90 -12.56 -28.29
N ILE A 46 12.87 -12.66 -29.12
CA ILE A 46 12.78 -11.96 -30.42
C ILE A 46 11.49 -11.15 -30.45
N ASN A 47 11.58 -9.82 -30.61
CA ASN A 47 10.43 -8.97 -30.92
C ASN A 47 9.85 -9.37 -32.28
N SER A 48 8.52 -9.39 -32.39
CA SER A 48 7.76 -9.88 -33.55
C SER A 48 7.98 -9.09 -34.86
N ASP A 49 8.72 -7.99 -34.81
CA ASP A 49 8.94 -7.10 -35.95
C ASP A 49 10.01 -7.57 -36.95
N ASP A 50 10.92 -8.48 -36.57
CA ASP A 50 12.01 -8.96 -37.45
C ASP A 50 11.47 -9.62 -38.75
N PRO A 51 11.77 -9.07 -39.95
CA PRO A 51 11.40 -9.66 -41.23
C PRO A 51 11.88 -11.09 -41.47
N SER A 52 12.99 -11.50 -40.83
CA SER A 52 13.53 -12.86 -40.95
C SER A 52 12.57 -13.91 -40.37
N THR A 53 11.92 -13.57 -39.26
CA THR A 53 10.94 -14.43 -38.55
C THR A 53 9.69 -14.65 -39.39
N ARG A 54 9.27 -13.64 -40.19
CA ARG A 54 8.10 -13.75 -41.09
C ARG A 54 8.32 -14.79 -42.20
N LYS A 55 9.53 -14.87 -42.77
CA LYS A 55 9.86 -15.86 -43.81
C LYS A 55 9.87 -17.30 -43.32
N ALA A 56 10.26 -17.55 -42.07
CA ALA A 56 10.22 -18.89 -41.48
C ALA A 56 8.80 -19.37 -41.17
N ILE A 57 7.86 -18.46 -40.88
CA ILE A 57 6.44 -18.79 -40.64
C ILE A 57 5.71 -19.06 -41.96
N ALA A 58 6.10 -18.40 -43.06
CA ALA A 58 5.42 -18.48 -44.35
C ALA A 58 5.53 -19.82 -45.11
N SER A 59 6.37 -20.77 -44.67
CA SER A 59 6.60 -22.05 -45.38
C SER A 59 5.68 -23.20 -44.95
N ARG A 60 4.71 -22.94 -44.06
CA ARG A 60 3.55 -23.81 -43.81
C ARG A 60 2.30 -22.94 -43.74
N SER A 61 1.26 -23.28 -44.48
CA SER A 61 -0.07 -22.64 -44.37
C SER A 61 -0.74 -23.10 -43.07
N ILE A 62 -0.27 -22.56 -41.95
CA ILE A 62 -0.85 -22.80 -40.63
C ILE A 62 -2.04 -21.87 -40.53
N GLU A 63 -3.24 -22.45 -40.45
CA GLU A 63 -4.47 -21.70 -40.19
C GLU A 63 -4.31 -20.88 -38.91
N SER A 64 -4.69 -19.61 -38.95
CA SER A 64 -4.67 -18.72 -37.79
C SER A 64 -6.07 -18.54 -37.23
N GLN A 65 -6.15 -18.45 -35.91
CA GLN A 65 -7.35 -18.21 -35.12
C GLN A 65 -7.23 -16.87 -34.38
N ASN A 66 -8.37 -16.23 -34.14
CA ASN A 66 -8.49 -15.12 -33.21
C ASN A 66 -9.13 -15.63 -31.91
N ILE A 67 -8.73 -15.07 -30.77
CA ILE A 67 -9.29 -15.38 -29.45
C ILE A 67 -9.79 -14.08 -28.82
N SER A 68 -11.05 -14.04 -28.41
CA SER A 68 -11.65 -12.88 -27.76
C SER A 68 -11.62 -13.05 -26.24
N ILE A 69 -11.00 -12.13 -25.52
CA ILE A 69 -11.19 -11.95 -24.08
C ILE A 69 -12.34 -10.96 -23.92
N LYS A 70 -13.52 -11.46 -23.53
CA LYS A 70 -14.64 -10.61 -23.11
C LYS A 70 -14.42 -10.14 -21.68
N TYR A 71 -14.08 -11.08 -20.81
CA TYR A 71 -13.85 -10.84 -19.39
C TYR A 71 -12.78 -11.81 -18.86
N LEU A 72 -11.78 -11.30 -18.17
CA LEU A 72 -10.80 -12.11 -17.47
C LEU A 72 -10.43 -11.44 -16.14
N LEU A 73 -10.80 -12.08 -15.04
CA LEU A 73 -10.37 -11.73 -13.69
C LEU A 73 -9.65 -12.91 -13.05
N ILE A 74 -8.36 -12.74 -12.81
CA ILE A 74 -7.52 -13.69 -12.09
C ILE A 74 -7.26 -13.11 -10.71
N LYS A 75 -7.57 -13.87 -9.66
CA LYS A 75 -7.24 -13.56 -8.28
C LYS A 75 -6.21 -14.55 -7.75
N ILE A 76 -5.31 -14.08 -6.91
CA ILE A 76 -4.49 -14.96 -6.08
C ILE A 76 -5.24 -15.33 -4.81
N LYS A 77 -4.99 -16.53 -4.29
CA LYS A 77 -5.39 -16.92 -2.94
C LYS A 77 -4.27 -17.70 -2.26
N ASP A 78 -4.16 -17.52 -0.95
CA ASP A 78 -3.39 -18.42 -0.10
C ASP A 78 -4.25 -19.66 0.27
N THR A 79 -3.79 -20.46 1.22
CA THR A 79 -4.55 -21.49 1.94
C THR A 79 -5.73 -20.93 2.76
N SER A 80 -5.76 -19.62 3.01
CA SER A 80 -6.89 -18.90 3.62
C SER A 80 -8.07 -18.69 2.65
N SER A 81 -9.17 -18.09 3.13
CA SER A 81 -10.33 -17.72 2.32
C SER A 81 -10.17 -16.37 1.57
N GLU A 82 -9.09 -15.63 1.83
CA GLU A 82 -8.81 -14.35 1.17
C GLU A 82 -8.42 -14.57 -0.30
N SER A 83 -9.02 -13.81 -1.23
CA SER A 83 -8.56 -13.81 -2.62
C SER A 83 -8.49 -12.40 -3.20
N LEU A 84 -7.33 -12.05 -3.72
CA LEU A 84 -6.96 -10.68 -4.09
C LEU A 84 -6.76 -10.56 -5.61
N PRO A 85 -7.38 -9.56 -6.26
CA PRO A 85 -7.13 -9.27 -7.68
C PRO A 85 -5.79 -8.54 -7.87
N PHE A 86 -5.40 -8.34 -9.13
CA PHE A 86 -4.23 -7.54 -9.53
C PHE A 86 -4.68 -6.20 -10.12
N PRO A 87 -5.19 -5.24 -9.33
CA PRO A 87 -5.62 -3.94 -9.86
C PRO A 87 -4.42 -3.16 -10.38
N ASP A 88 -4.65 -2.36 -11.43
CA ASP A 88 -3.70 -1.38 -11.96
C ASP A 88 -2.27 -1.95 -12.16
N SER A 89 -2.23 -3.13 -12.79
CA SER A 89 -1.07 -3.99 -12.94
C SER A 89 -0.80 -4.27 -14.41
N GLU A 90 0.46 -4.12 -14.85
CA GLU A 90 0.87 -4.50 -16.19
C GLU A 90 0.71 -6.02 -16.40
N TYR A 91 0.27 -6.42 -17.59
CA TYR A 91 0.13 -7.82 -17.96
C TYR A 91 0.66 -8.10 -19.37
N ARG A 92 1.10 -9.34 -19.57
CA ARG A 92 1.59 -9.86 -20.86
C ARG A 92 0.88 -11.16 -21.19
N ILE A 93 0.46 -11.33 -22.44
CA ILE A 93 -0.11 -12.58 -22.95
C ILE A 93 0.81 -13.12 -24.04
N TRP A 94 1.18 -14.40 -23.93
CA TRP A 94 1.98 -15.10 -24.93
C TRP A 94 1.53 -16.56 -25.09
N TYR A 95 2.00 -17.21 -26.15
CA TYR A 95 2.02 -18.66 -26.24
C TYR A 95 3.46 -19.16 -26.45
N THR A 96 3.68 -20.43 -26.16
CA THR A 96 4.96 -21.11 -26.46
C THR A 96 4.73 -22.09 -27.60
N ARG A 97 5.59 -22.09 -28.61
CA ARG A 97 5.49 -22.99 -29.77
C ARG A 97 6.84 -23.49 -30.20
N ASN A 98 6.92 -24.78 -30.55
CA ASN A 98 8.14 -25.36 -31.09
C ASN A 98 8.38 -24.88 -32.53
N VAL A 99 9.55 -24.31 -32.80
CA VAL A 99 10.00 -23.90 -34.12
C VAL A 99 11.40 -24.48 -34.34
N ASN A 100 11.51 -25.40 -35.30
CA ASN A 100 12.75 -26.10 -35.65
C ASN A 100 13.42 -26.81 -34.46
N GLY A 101 12.61 -27.48 -33.61
CA GLY A 101 13.09 -28.19 -32.42
C GLY A 101 13.16 -27.31 -31.16
N ILE A 102 13.21 -25.99 -31.30
CA ILE A 102 13.37 -25.05 -30.19
C ILE A 102 12.01 -24.48 -29.77
N ASN A 103 11.68 -24.54 -28.48
CA ASN A 103 10.50 -23.88 -27.94
C ASN A 103 10.72 -22.36 -27.89
N LYS A 104 9.91 -21.59 -28.64
CA LYS A 104 9.96 -20.14 -28.68
C LYS A 104 8.73 -19.52 -28.02
N ILE A 105 8.94 -18.41 -27.33
CA ILE A 105 7.88 -17.57 -26.74
C ILE A 105 7.43 -16.53 -27.78
N PHE A 106 6.12 -16.38 -27.94
CA PHE A 106 5.50 -15.40 -28.83
C PHE A 106 4.55 -14.51 -28.03
N ILE A 107 5.00 -13.31 -27.68
CA ILE A 107 4.16 -12.28 -27.05
C ILE A 107 3.14 -11.81 -28.09
N ILE A 108 1.86 -11.85 -27.72
CA ILE A 108 0.74 -11.50 -28.61
C ILE A 108 -0.03 -10.27 -28.15
N HIS A 109 0.07 -9.89 -26.88
CA HIS A 109 -0.59 -8.70 -26.33
C HIS A 109 0.06 -8.28 -25.02
N GLU A 110 0.08 -6.97 -24.75
CA GLU A 110 0.49 -6.37 -23.47
C GLU A 110 -0.53 -5.29 -23.09
N GLY A 111 -0.72 -5.05 -21.79
CA GLY A 111 -1.65 -4.01 -21.33
C GLY A 111 -1.57 -3.78 -19.82
N VAL A 112 -2.55 -3.06 -19.27
CA VAL A 112 -2.73 -2.82 -17.83
C VAL A 112 -4.15 -3.22 -17.44
N THR A 113 -4.31 -3.87 -16.29
CA THR A 113 -5.63 -4.20 -15.74
C THR A 113 -6.38 -2.96 -15.26
N ASN A 114 -7.71 -3.04 -15.21
CA ASN A 114 -8.51 -1.96 -14.64
C ASN A 114 -8.40 -1.89 -13.09
N ASN A 115 -9.14 -0.97 -12.48
CA ASN A 115 -9.23 -0.77 -11.02
C ASN A 115 -9.74 -1.98 -10.21
N ARG A 116 -10.28 -3.01 -10.88
CA ARG A 116 -10.75 -4.27 -10.28
C ARG A 116 -9.81 -5.46 -10.57
N GLY A 117 -8.75 -5.25 -11.34
CA GLY A 117 -7.84 -6.29 -11.80
C GLY A 117 -8.35 -7.09 -13.00
N GLU A 118 -9.30 -6.54 -13.76
CA GLU A 118 -9.94 -7.20 -14.89
C GLU A 118 -9.26 -6.82 -16.22
N ILE A 119 -9.30 -7.75 -17.19
CA ILE A 119 -8.93 -7.56 -18.59
C ILE A 119 -10.19 -7.81 -19.43
N ASN A 120 -10.70 -6.78 -20.11
CA ASN A 120 -11.97 -6.80 -20.83
C ASN A 120 -11.78 -6.39 -22.30
N ASP A 121 -12.64 -6.90 -23.18
CA ASP A 121 -12.78 -6.51 -24.59
C ASP A 121 -11.49 -6.52 -25.45
N VAL A 122 -10.58 -7.46 -25.17
CA VAL A 122 -9.32 -7.66 -25.93
C VAL A 122 -9.50 -8.74 -27.01
N ILE A 123 -9.12 -8.45 -28.26
CA ILE A 123 -9.08 -9.44 -29.35
C ILE A 123 -7.63 -9.78 -29.66
N LEU A 124 -7.24 -11.01 -29.36
CA LEU A 124 -5.93 -11.57 -29.70
C LEU A 124 -5.98 -12.13 -31.12
N GLN A 125 -5.12 -11.63 -32.01
CA GLN A 125 -5.16 -11.94 -33.44
C GLN A 125 -4.01 -12.83 -33.90
N ASN A 126 -4.20 -13.50 -35.05
CA ASN A 126 -3.15 -14.22 -35.78
C ASN A 126 -2.45 -15.34 -34.99
N ILE A 127 -3.13 -15.93 -34.01
CA ILE A 127 -2.59 -17.04 -33.22
C ILE A 127 -2.65 -18.32 -34.08
N PRO A 128 -1.58 -19.12 -34.18
CA PRO A 128 -1.63 -20.41 -34.89
C PRO A 128 -2.70 -21.37 -34.33
N SER A 129 -3.40 -22.13 -35.19
CA SER A 129 -4.50 -23.03 -34.78
C SER A 129 -4.05 -24.22 -33.92
N ASP A 130 -2.76 -24.57 -33.96
CA ASP A 130 -2.12 -25.59 -33.11
C ASP A 130 -1.82 -25.10 -31.69
N VAL A 131 -1.97 -23.81 -31.40
CA VAL A 131 -1.83 -23.26 -30.04
C VAL A 131 -3.09 -23.58 -29.22
N THR A 132 -2.90 -24.42 -28.20
CA THR A 132 -3.96 -24.86 -27.27
C THR A 132 -3.90 -24.19 -25.90
N THR A 133 -2.86 -23.42 -25.60
CA THR A 133 -2.63 -22.78 -24.30
C THR A 133 -2.05 -21.37 -24.49
N LEU A 134 -2.62 -20.41 -23.77
CA LEU A 134 -2.05 -19.07 -23.56
C LEU A 134 -1.44 -19.00 -22.16
N ASN A 135 -0.45 -18.16 -21.99
CA ASN A 135 0.12 -17.80 -20.70
C ASN A 135 -0.09 -16.30 -20.48
N ILE A 136 -0.56 -15.94 -19.28
CA ILE A 136 -0.84 -14.57 -18.88
C ILE A 136 0.06 -14.26 -17.68
N ARG A 137 1.00 -13.33 -17.81
CA ARG A 137 1.79 -12.81 -16.68
C ARG A 137 1.09 -11.59 -16.12
N MET A 138 0.79 -11.61 -14.83
CA MET A 138 0.45 -10.42 -14.06
C MET A 138 1.74 -9.92 -13.42
N ILE A 139 2.09 -8.65 -13.64
CA ILE A 139 3.24 -7.99 -13.03
C ILE A 139 2.73 -7.19 -11.83
N MET A 140 3.43 -7.24 -10.70
CA MET A 140 3.00 -6.56 -9.48
C MET A 140 3.29 -5.05 -9.59
N GLY A 141 2.40 -4.31 -10.25
CA GLY A 141 2.51 -2.86 -10.46
C GLY A 141 2.59 -2.46 -11.92
N LYS A 142 2.94 -1.20 -12.17
CA LYS A 142 3.08 -0.63 -13.52
C LYS A 142 4.06 0.54 -13.53
N SER A 143 4.61 0.82 -14.70
CA SER A 143 5.56 1.90 -14.98
C SER A 143 5.19 3.28 -14.42
N THR A 144 3.91 3.66 -14.41
CA THR A 144 3.46 4.99 -13.91
C THR A 144 3.07 5.02 -12.42
N ARG A 145 3.08 3.89 -11.71
CA ARG A 145 2.83 3.80 -10.26
C ARG A 145 4.08 3.37 -9.48
N GLY A 146 4.91 2.55 -10.13
CA GLY A 146 5.95 1.75 -9.50
C GLY A 146 5.54 0.28 -9.42
N TYR A 147 6.50 -0.56 -9.04
CA TYR A 147 6.35 -2.01 -8.95
C TYR A 147 6.70 -2.53 -7.56
N VAL A 148 6.15 -3.69 -7.20
CA VAL A 148 6.67 -4.52 -6.10
C VAL A 148 7.83 -5.34 -6.64
N GLN A 149 9.01 -5.19 -6.03
CA GLN A 149 10.28 -5.76 -6.48
C GLN A 149 11.04 -6.40 -5.32
N ASN A 150 11.98 -7.30 -5.63
CA ASN A 150 12.95 -7.81 -4.66
C ASN A 150 14.15 -6.84 -4.54
N THR A 151 15.11 -7.15 -3.66
CA THR A 151 16.34 -6.35 -3.43
C THR A 151 17.30 -6.30 -4.63
N SER A 152 17.07 -7.13 -5.65
CA SER A 152 17.78 -7.07 -6.94
C SER A 152 17.02 -6.27 -8.00
N ASN A 153 16.04 -5.45 -7.61
CA ASN A 153 15.13 -4.69 -8.49
C ASN A 153 14.36 -5.57 -9.51
N LYS A 154 14.19 -6.87 -9.24
CA LYS A 154 13.41 -7.78 -10.09
C LYS A 154 11.94 -7.68 -9.71
N THR A 155 11.09 -7.31 -10.67
CA THR A 155 9.65 -7.23 -10.48
C THR A 155 9.03 -8.58 -10.15
N TYR A 156 8.25 -8.62 -9.07
CA TYR A 156 7.40 -9.76 -8.79
C TYR A 156 6.30 -9.89 -9.84
N GLY A 157 5.82 -11.11 -10.03
CA GLY A 157 4.73 -11.41 -10.95
C GLY A 157 4.37 -12.89 -10.92
N VAL A 158 3.16 -13.20 -11.36
CA VAL A 158 2.66 -14.58 -11.46
C VAL A 158 2.29 -14.90 -12.90
N VAL A 159 2.43 -16.16 -13.29
CA VAL A 159 2.03 -16.65 -14.62
C VAL A 159 0.85 -17.61 -14.47
N TYR A 160 -0.23 -17.30 -15.18
CA TYR A 160 -1.42 -18.15 -15.29
C TYR A 160 -1.50 -18.76 -16.69
N SER A 161 -1.43 -20.09 -16.77
CA SER A 161 -1.60 -20.82 -18.02
C SER A 161 -3.08 -21.17 -18.23
N LEU A 162 -3.66 -20.66 -19.31
CA LEU A 162 -5.06 -20.83 -19.67
C LEU A 162 -5.18 -21.66 -20.95
N LYS A 163 -5.91 -22.78 -20.89
CA LYS A 163 -6.27 -23.55 -22.09
C LYS A 163 -7.20 -22.72 -22.98
N VAL A 164 -6.91 -22.65 -24.27
CA VAL A 164 -7.74 -21.96 -25.27
C VAL A 164 -9.11 -22.65 -25.36
N PRO A 165 -10.22 -21.95 -25.10
CA PRO A 165 -11.57 -22.50 -25.23
C PRO A 165 -11.92 -22.90 -26.66
N THR A 166 -12.86 -23.84 -26.85
CA THR A 166 -13.24 -24.34 -28.18
C THR A 166 -13.97 -23.27 -29.02
N ASP A 167 -14.78 -22.44 -28.37
CA ASP A 167 -15.52 -21.30 -28.93
C ASP A 167 -14.65 -20.02 -29.06
N ARG A 168 -13.34 -20.13 -28.75
CA ARG A 168 -12.34 -19.06 -28.83
C ARG A 168 -12.69 -17.81 -28.01
N THR A 169 -13.55 -17.96 -26.98
CA THR A 169 -13.98 -16.87 -26.11
C THR A 169 -13.52 -17.11 -24.68
N ILE A 170 -12.80 -16.17 -24.10
CA ILE A 170 -12.38 -16.15 -22.70
C ILE A 170 -13.33 -15.24 -21.93
N ASP A 171 -14.07 -15.85 -21.01
CA ASP A 171 -15.01 -15.23 -20.08
C ASP A 171 -14.86 -15.96 -18.73
N ILE A 172 -13.92 -15.48 -17.88
CA ILE A 172 -13.42 -16.23 -16.71
C ILE A 172 -13.24 -15.31 -15.51
N ASN A 173 -13.81 -15.72 -14.37
CA ASN A 173 -13.48 -15.21 -13.03
C ASN A 173 -12.93 -16.38 -12.20
N THR A 174 -11.69 -16.30 -11.71
CA THR A 174 -11.03 -17.43 -11.04
C THR A 174 -10.08 -17.00 -9.93
N SER A 175 -9.95 -17.84 -8.89
CA SER A 175 -9.02 -17.64 -7.76
C SER A 175 -8.07 -18.83 -7.65
N SER A 176 -6.77 -18.59 -7.83
CA SER A 176 -5.72 -19.63 -7.90
C SER A 176 -4.59 -19.38 -6.90
N THR A 177 -3.96 -20.46 -6.42
CA THR A 177 -2.70 -20.40 -5.68
C THR A 177 -1.56 -20.58 -6.67
N PHE A 178 -0.50 -19.79 -6.55
CA PHE A 178 0.65 -19.81 -7.45
C PHE A 178 1.91 -20.25 -6.71
N GLY A 179 2.83 -20.95 -7.37
CA GLY A 179 4.04 -21.52 -6.77
C GLY A 179 3.89 -22.99 -6.40
N VAL A 180 4.98 -23.76 -6.51
CA VAL A 180 5.01 -25.18 -6.13
C VAL A 180 5.51 -25.36 -4.70
N THR A 181 6.60 -24.66 -4.32
CA THR A 181 7.13 -24.67 -2.94
C THR A 181 6.33 -23.73 -2.02
N ALA A 182 6.47 -23.91 -0.69
CA ALA A 182 5.87 -23.01 0.29
C ALA A 182 6.37 -21.56 0.15
N GLU A 183 7.67 -21.40 -0.10
CA GLU A 183 8.32 -20.10 -0.34
C GLU A 183 7.80 -19.39 -1.59
N GLN A 184 7.66 -20.10 -2.72
CA GLN A 184 7.10 -19.52 -3.93
C GLN A 184 5.65 -19.07 -3.74
N LYS A 185 4.86 -19.83 -2.96
CA LYS A 185 3.48 -19.47 -2.60
C LYS A 185 3.42 -18.23 -1.73
N PHE A 186 4.29 -18.16 -0.72
CA PHE A 186 4.49 -17.00 0.14
C PHE A 186 4.80 -15.75 -0.69
N TYR A 187 5.87 -15.77 -1.50
CA TYR A 187 6.24 -14.62 -2.34
C TYR A 187 5.16 -14.23 -3.35
N ALA A 188 4.50 -15.21 -3.99
CA ALA A 188 3.44 -14.92 -4.95
C ALA A 188 2.24 -14.23 -4.28
N PHE A 189 1.73 -14.78 -3.16
CA PHE A 189 0.58 -14.21 -2.44
C PHE A 189 0.92 -12.86 -1.81
N LEU A 190 2.08 -12.75 -1.16
CA LEU A 190 2.44 -11.55 -0.42
C LEU A 190 2.80 -10.37 -1.33
N SER A 191 3.55 -10.58 -2.42
CA SER A 191 3.81 -9.50 -3.38
C SER A 191 2.53 -9.00 -4.08
N ALA A 192 1.57 -9.89 -4.32
CA ALA A 192 0.24 -9.54 -4.81
C ALA A 192 -0.59 -8.76 -3.76
N LYS A 193 -0.51 -9.16 -2.49
CA LYS A 193 -1.15 -8.49 -1.36
C LYS A 193 -0.61 -7.06 -1.17
N ILE A 194 0.72 -6.91 -1.20
CA ILE A 194 1.39 -5.61 -1.21
C ILE A 194 0.96 -4.78 -2.43
N ASN A 195 0.92 -5.36 -3.64
CA ASN A 195 0.48 -4.66 -4.84
C ASN A 195 -0.97 -4.15 -4.75
N TYR A 196 -1.87 -4.99 -4.20
CA TYR A 196 -3.27 -4.65 -3.98
C TYR A 196 -3.41 -3.49 -2.99
N TYR A 197 -2.81 -3.59 -1.80
CA TYR A 197 -2.91 -2.53 -0.79
C TYR A 197 -2.14 -1.27 -1.19
N PHE A 198 -1.09 -1.37 -2.01
CA PHE A 198 -0.44 -0.19 -2.60
C PHE A 198 -1.35 0.57 -3.57
N TYR A 199 -2.12 -0.13 -4.40
CA TYR A 199 -3.15 0.51 -5.22
C TYR A 199 -4.29 1.07 -4.34
N ASP A 200 -4.71 0.32 -3.33
CA ASP A 200 -5.84 0.66 -2.46
C ASP A 200 -5.56 1.90 -1.58
N SER A 201 -4.36 2.01 -0.98
CA SER A 201 -3.90 3.21 -0.23
C SER A 201 -3.88 4.47 -1.10
N GLN A 202 -3.45 4.36 -2.35
CA GLN A 202 -3.43 5.48 -3.30
C GLN A 202 -4.84 5.98 -3.62
N ARG A 203 -5.76 5.03 -3.85
CA ARG A 203 -7.19 5.33 -4.05
C ARG A 203 -7.81 5.93 -2.79
N GLU A 204 -7.54 5.36 -1.61
CA GLU A 204 -8.16 5.83 -0.37
C GLU A 204 -7.77 7.26 -0.02
N LEU A 205 -6.49 7.63 -0.12
CA LEU A 205 -6.07 9.02 0.09
C LEU A 205 -6.70 9.96 -0.94
N LYS A 206 -6.82 9.53 -2.20
CA LYS A 206 -7.53 10.29 -3.24
C LYS A 206 -8.99 10.53 -2.85
N ASP A 207 -9.68 9.46 -2.44
CA ASP A 207 -11.10 9.47 -2.13
C ASP A 207 -11.40 10.36 -0.92
N ILE A 208 -10.60 10.34 0.15
CA ILE A 208 -10.81 11.25 1.31
C ILE A 208 -10.46 12.71 0.99
N VAL A 209 -9.44 12.96 0.17
CA VAL A 209 -9.06 14.32 -0.24
C VAL A 209 -10.10 14.93 -1.16
N ASP A 210 -10.60 14.18 -2.15
CA ASP A 210 -11.67 14.65 -3.03
C ASP A 210 -13.01 14.75 -2.30
N PHE A 211 -13.26 13.92 -1.28
CA PHE A 211 -14.42 14.07 -0.41
C PHE A 211 -14.36 15.37 0.40
N ALA A 212 -13.21 15.73 0.96
CA ALA A 212 -13.01 17.00 1.66
C ALA A 212 -13.08 18.23 0.74
N LYS A 213 -12.62 18.12 -0.52
CA LYS A 213 -12.76 19.20 -1.53
C LYS A 213 -14.21 19.58 -1.86
N GLY A 214 -15.15 18.66 -1.66
CA GLY A 214 -16.58 18.96 -1.79
C GLY A 214 -17.12 19.88 -0.69
N ILE A 215 -16.28 20.25 0.29
CA ILE A 215 -16.66 21.00 1.51
C ILE A 215 -15.73 22.19 1.78
N ASP A 216 -14.41 22.03 1.58
CA ASP A 216 -13.42 23.12 1.54
C ASP A 216 -12.93 23.28 0.10
N GLU A 217 -13.10 24.48 -0.50
CA GLU A 217 -12.69 24.80 -1.88
C GLU A 217 -11.16 24.84 -2.09
N SER A 218 -10.38 24.15 -1.27
CA SER A 218 -8.94 23.98 -1.42
C SER A 218 -8.63 23.11 -2.64
N ASN A 219 -8.45 23.77 -3.79
CA ASN A 219 -8.02 23.21 -5.08
C ASN A 219 -6.58 22.66 -5.05
N ILE A 220 -6.33 21.66 -4.20
CA ILE A 220 -5.07 20.94 -4.11
C ILE A 220 -5.14 19.76 -5.08
N GLU A 221 -4.54 19.96 -6.24
CA GLU A 221 -4.27 18.85 -7.15
C GLU A 221 -3.16 17.98 -6.54
N LEU A 222 -3.49 16.72 -6.24
CA LEU A 222 -2.52 15.74 -5.78
C LEU A 222 -1.62 15.33 -6.94
N LYS A 223 -0.34 15.72 -6.86
CA LYS A 223 0.67 15.27 -7.82
C LYS A 223 1.14 13.86 -7.46
N TYR A 224 0.47 12.87 -8.05
CA TYR A 224 0.87 11.46 -8.08
C TYR A 224 1.92 11.16 -9.16
N SER A 225 2.66 12.18 -9.63
CA SER A 225 3.22 12.21 -11.00
C SER A 225 4.51 11.42 -11.21
N GLU A 226 5.02 10.72 -10.20
CA GLU A 226 6.26 9.95 -10.28
C GLU A 226 6.05 8.55 -9.63
N PRO A 227 6.58 7.47 -10.24
CA PRO A 227 6.47 6.14 -9.68
C PRO A 227 7.36 5.96 -8.44
N ILE A 228 6.89 5.15 -7.49
CA ILE A 228 7.64 4.71 -6.32
C ILE A 228 7.53 3.19 -6.20
N ASN A 229 8.66 2.50 -6.17
CA ASN A 229 8.68 1.05 -6.06
C ASN A 229 8.50 0.62 -4.60
N ILE A 230 7.97 -0.58 -4.39
CA ILE A 230 7.99 -1.25 -3.09
C ILE A 230 9.03 -2.37 -3.16
N ILE A 231 10.03 -2.33 -2.28
CA ILE A 231 11.02 -3.38 -2.10
C ILE A 231 10.54 -4.30 -0.97
N PHE A 232 10.48 -5.59 -1.27
CA PHE A 232 10.13 -6.63 -0.29
C PHE A 232 10.95 -7.88 -0.57
N GLU A 233 11.64 -8.40 0.44
CA GLU A 233 12.32 -9.71 0.37
C GLU A 233 12.47 -10.30 1.78
N LYS A 234 12.31 -11.61 1.93
CA LYS A 234 12.46 -12.27 3.23
C LYS A 234 13.94 -12.25 3.66
N GLY A 235 14.21 -11.95 4.92
CA GLY A 235 15.55 -11.75 5.47
C GLY A 235 16.19 -10.40 5.11
N PHE A 236 15.50 -9.52 4.38
CA PHE A 236 15.98 -8.15 4.13
C PHE A 236 15.48 -7.19 5.21
N GLU A 237 16.39 -6.38 5.73
CA GLU A 237 16.14 -5.44 6.84
C GLU A 237 15.49 -6.08 8.06
N THR A 238 15.89 -7.32 8.37
CA THR A 238 15.38 -8.12 9.48
C THR A 238 15.43 -7.36 10.82
N ASN A 239 14.32 -7.39 11.55
CA ASN A 239 14.14 -6.70 12.84
C ASN A 239 14.26 -5.16 12.77
N LYS A 240 13.98 -4.55 11.61
CA LYS A 240 13.83 -3.09 11.46
C LYS A 240 12.39 -2.72 11.12
N GLY A 241 12.03 -1.44 11.28
CA GLY A 241 10.78 -0.90 10.73
C GLY A 241 10.78 -0.93 9.19
N SER A 242 9.59 -0.89 8.59
CA SER A 242 9.47 -0.45 7.19
C SER A 242 9.92 1.01 7.08
N TYR A 243 10.37 1.45 5.90
CA TYR A 243 10.83 2.83 5.71
C TYR A 243 10.79 3.29 4.24
N TYR A 244 10.56 4.59 4.04
CA TYR A 244 10.73 5.29 2.78
C TYR A 244 12.19 5.73 2.60
N LYS A 245 12.76 5.48 1.41
CA LYS A 245 14.10 5.96 1.03
C LYS A 245 14.06 6.66 -0.34
N GLY A 246 14.20 7.98 -0.32
CA GLY A 246 14.13 8.81 -1.53
C GLY A 246 15.24 8.59 -2.56
N SER A 247 16.36 7.96 -2.18
CA SER A 247 17.45 7.59 -3.10
C SER A 247 17.44 6.12 -3.52
N GLY A 248 16.48 5.33 -3.03
CA GLY A 248 16.45 3.86 -3.18
C GLY A 248 17.45 3.14 -2.27
N HIS A 249 17.17 1.89 -1.89
CA HIS A 249 18.01 1.07 -1.02
C HIS A 249 19.44 0.92 -1.58
N ASN A 250 19.56 0.76 -2.90
CA ASN A 250 20.82 0.65 -3.63
C ASN A 250 21.40 1.98 -4.16
N ASN A 251 20.87 3.13 -3.74
CA ASN A 251 21.26 4.48 -4.19
C ASN A 251 21.07 4.73 -5.69
N SER A 252 20.11 4.06 -6.34
CA SER A 252 19.70 4.27 -7.73
C SER A 252 19.12 5.66 -8.04
N ASN A 253 18.80 6.46 -7.01
CA ASN A 253 18.00 7.68 -7.08
C ASN A 253 16.55 7.48 -7.54
N ILE A 254 16.07 6.22 -7.51
CA ILE A 254 14.66 5.89 -7.65
C ILE A 254 14.06 5.85 -6.23
N PRO A 255 13.01 6.63 -5.92
CA PRO A 255 12.35 6.57 -4.63
C PRO A 255 11.71 5.20 -4.39
N GLU A 256 11.84 4.70 -3.17
CA GLU A 256 11.38 3.36 -2.78
C GLU A 256 10.76 3.34 -1.37
N ILE A 257 9.78 2.46 -1.17
CA ILE A 257 9.29 2.02 0.14
C ILE A 257 9.87 0.64 0.40
N VAL A 258 10.53 0.42 1.53
CA VAL A 258 11.04 -0.88 1.95
C VAL A 258 10.07 -1.48 2.98
N ILE A 259 9.53 -2.66 2.66
CA ILE A 259 8.78 -3.49 3.61
C ILE A 259 9.77 -4.47 4.23
N ALA A 260 10.20 -4.18 5.46
CA ALA A 260 11.19 -4.96 6.19
C ALA A 260 10.65 -6.32 6.66
N ASP A 261 11.50 -7.35 6.72
CA ASP A 261 11.12 -8.66 7.26
C ASP A 261 11.20 -8.69 8.79
N GLN A 262 10.15 -8.20 9.46
CA GLN A 262 10.02 -8.35 10.91
C GLN A 262 9.60 -9.78 11.25
N VAL A 263 10.50 -10.52 11.91
CA VAL A 263 10.18 -11.81 12.51
C VAL A 263 9.12 -11.59 13.59
N ALA A 264 7.97 -12.26 13.46
CA ALA A 264 6.93 -12.21 14.47
C ALA A 264 7.49 -12.65 15.84
N THR A 265 7.58 -11.71 16.78
CA THR A 265 7.93 -12.03 18.16
C THR A 265 6.65 -12.35 18.93
N LYS A 266 6.78 -12.71 20.22
CA LYS A 266 5.61 -12.89 21.09
C LYS A 266 4.80 -11.59 21.25
N ASP A 267 5.48 -10.45 21.12
CA ASP A 267 4.98 -9.13 21.47
C ASP A 267 4.81 -8.20 20.24
N GLN A 268 5.30 -8.60 19.04
CA GLN A 268 5.04 -7.89 17.78
C GLN A 268 4.30 -8.78 16.77
N PRO A 269 3.11 -8.39 16.29
CA PRO A 269 2.34 -9.18 15.35
C PRO A 269 3.01 -9.22 13.96
N GLU A 270 3.07 -10.42 13.37
CA GLU A 270 3.60 -10.68 12.01
C GLU A 270 3.27 -9.57 11.01
N ILE A 271 4.30 -8.94 10.42
CA ILE A 271 4.16 -7.77 9.54
C ILE A 271 3.35 -8.05 8.26
N PHE A 272 3.14 -9.32 7.92
CA PHE A 272 2.33 -9.77 6.78
C PHE A 272 0.82 -9.88 7.07
N LYS A 273 0.40 -9.58 8.32
CA LYS A 273 -1.01 -9.34 8.64
C LYS A 273 -1.54 -8.14 7.86
N THR A 274 -2.82 -8.21 7.49
CA THR A 274 -3.46 -7.22 6.60
C THR A 274 -3.39 -5.80 7.14
N ALA A 275 -3.63 -5.58 8.43
CA ALA A 275 -3.54 -4.26 9.05
C ALA A 275 -2.13 -3.67 8.93
N ASN A 276 -1.08 -4.45 9.26
CA ASN A 276 0.31 -4.00 9.21
C ASN A 276 0.76 -3.65 7.78
N ILE A 277 0.36 -4.45 6.78
CA ILE A 277 0.62 -4.13 5.36
C ILE A 277 -0.08 -2.82 4.96
N LYS A 278 -1.38 -2.65 5.32
CA LYS A 278 -2.13 -1.42 5.04
C LYS A 278 -1.49 -0.18 5.69
N HIS A 279 -1.14 -0.29 6.97
CA HIS A 279 -0.47 0.77 7.74
C HIS A 279 0.84 1.18 7.07
N ASN A 280 1.79 0.24 6.96
CA ASN A 280 3.15 0.52 6.49
C ASN A 280 3.17 1.10 5.07
N ILE A 281 2.35 0.55 4.16
CA ILE A 281 2.27 1.06 2.79
C ILE A 281 1.75 2.51 2.75
N LEU A 282 0.66 2.83 3.48
CA LEU A 282 0.13 4.20 3.49
C LEU A 282 1.06 5.17 4.23
N HIS A 283 1.61 4.77 5.38
CA HIS A 283 2.53 5.57 6.18
C HIS A 283 3.77 5.99 5.36
N GLU A 284 4.46 5.03 4.72
CA GLU A 284 5.68 5.33 3.96
C GLU A 284 5.39 6.04 2.63
N TRP A 285 4.26 5.74 1.99
CA TRP A 285 3.82 6.47 0.81
C TRP A 285 3.44 7.93 1.15
N LEU A 286 2.94 8.20 2.36
CA LEU A 286 2.74 9.57 2.85
C LEU A 286 4.06 10.30 3.09
N HIS A 287 5.10 9.65 3.64
CA HIS A 287 6.44 10.26 3.74
C HIS A 287 6.98 10.68 2.37
N TYR A 288 6.81 9.84 1.34
CA TYR A 288 7.13 10.18 -0.04
C TYR A 288 6.32 11.39 -0.53
N HIS A 289 5.00 11.38 -0.37
CA HIS A 289 4.12 12.47 -0.82
C HIS A 289 4.39 13.80 -0.09
N MET A 290 4.60 13.79 1.22
CA MET A 290 4.92 14.97 2.03
C MET A 290 6.31 15.52 1.69
N GLY A 291 7.29 14.65 1.47
CA GLY A 291 8.62 15.04 1.00
C GLY A 291 8.58 15.73 -0.37
N LYS A 292 7.81 15.20 -1.33
CA LYS A 292 7.70 15.77 -2.69
C LYS A 292 6.85 17.04 -2.76
N ASN A 293 5.70 17.09 -2.08
CA ASN A 293 4.73 18.18 -2.25
C ASN A 293 4.85 19.31 -1.23
N ALA A 294 5.24 18.98 0.01
CA ALA A 294 5.39 19.94 1.11
C ALA A 294 6.85 20.18 1.53
N ASP A 295 7.83 19.49 0.92
CA ASP A 295 9.25 19.53 1.29
C ASP A 295 9.47 19.17 2.78
N ILE A 296 8.66 18.25 3.29
CA ILE A 296 8.78 17.73 4.66
C ILE A 296 9.61 16.44 4.56
N GLN A 297 10.93 16.58 4.56
CA GLN A 297 11.85 15.46 4.29
C GLN A 297 11.90 14.44 5.43
N ALA A 298 12.29 13.21 5.10
CA ALA A 298 12.51 12.15 6.09
C ALA A 298 13.72 12.45 6.99
N GLY A 299 13.67 11.96 8.22
CA GLY A 299 14.74 12.09 9.21
C GLY A 299 14.67 10.91 10.18
N ALA A 300 15.82 10.52 10.72
CA ALA A 300 15.90 9.40 11.66
C ALA A 300 15.39 9.82 13.06
N TYR A 301 14.66 8.92 13.71
CA TYR A 301 14.27 9.01 15.12
C TYR A 301 14.60 7.70 15.84
N ILE A 302 14.72 7.74 17.16
CA ILE A 302 15.18 6.59 17.97
C ILE A 302 14.00 5.64 18.32
N GLY A 303 12.79 6.19 18.45
CA GLY A 303 11.56 5.41 18.66
C GLY A 303 10.34 6.34 18.85
N HIS A 304 9.12 5.81 18.77
CA HIS A 304 7.90 6.62 18.75
C HIS A 304 7.66 7.44 20.02
N TYR A 305 8.08 6.90 21.17
CA TYR A 305 7.90 7.47 22.51
C TYR A 305 9.07 8.35 22.98
N GLY A 306 10.19 8.35 22.23
CA GLY A 306 11.36 9.16 22.55
C GLY A 306 11.13 10.65 22.32
N TYR A 307 11.81 11.49 23.10
CA TYR A 307 11.88 12.92 22.77
C TYR A 307 12.77 13.13 21.55
N ASN A 308 12.20 13.60 20.44
CA ASN A 308 12.98 14.03 19.29
C ASN A 308 13.44 15.48 19.49
N SER A 309 14.75 15.70 19.40
CA SER A 309 15.35 17.04 19.42
C SER A 309 14.93 17.87 18.21
N ASP A 310 14.70 17.23 17.06
CA ASP A 310 14.06 17.83 15.91
C ASP A 310 12.56 17.53 15.88
N PHE A 311 11.78 18.47 16.42
CA PHE A 311 10.33 18.41 16.50
C PHE A 311 9.60 18.40 15.15
N ARG A 312 10.31 18.68 14.04
CA ARG A 312 9.77 18.55 12.68
C ARG A 312 9.60 17.08 12.29
N ILE A 313 10.46 16.20 12.81
CA ILE A 313 10.38 14.76 12.60
C ILE A 313 9.11 14.23 13.26
N SER A 314 8.88 14.54 14.54
CA SER A 314 7.68 14.10 15.26
C SER A 314 6.38 14.55 14.60
N TYR A 315 6.35 15.78 14.07
CA TYR A 315 5.19 16.28 13.33
C TYR A 315 4.88 15.43 12.09
N LYS A 316 5.91 15.14 11.28
CA LYS A 316 5.82 14.32 10.06
C LYS A 316 5.41 12.89 10.37
N GLU A 317 6.09 12.24 11.34
CA GLU A 317 5.79 10.87 11.75
C GLU A 317 4.37 10.74 12.32
N GLY A 318 3.94 11.65 13.20
CA GLY A 318 2.60 11.62 13.79
C GLY A 318 1.48 11.71 12.76
N ILE A 319 1.65 12.51 11.70
CA ILE A 319 0.71 12.52 10.55
C ILE A 319 0.69 11.17 9.85
N CYS A 320 1.86 10.62 9.49
CA CYS A 320 1.92 9.38 8.71
C CYS A 320 1.36 8.18 9.50
N LEU A 321 1.62 8.12 10.80
CA LEU A 321 1.03 7.13 11.73
C LEU A 321 -0.50 7.23 11.75
N LEU A 322 -1.04 8.43 11.95
CA LEU A 322 -2.49 8.64 12.07
C LEU A 322 -3.24 8.17 10.81
N PHE A 323 -2.74 8.51 9.63
CA PHE A 323 -3.35 8.04 8.38
C PHE A 323 -3.16 6.54 8.20
N GLY A 324 -1.97 6.00 8.49
CA GLY A 324 -1.66 4.58 8.44
C GLY A 324 -2.63 3.74 9.27
N ASP A 325 -2.84 4.10 10.54
CA ASP A 325 -3.75 3.40 11.44
C ASP A 325 -5.22 3.55 11.05
N MET A 326 -5.66 4.79 10.78
CA MET A 326 -7.06 5.03 10.38
C MET A 326 -7.43 4.26 9.12
N TYR A 327 -6.52 4.14 8.14
CA TYR A 327 -6.74 3.26 7.00
C TYR A 327 -6.67 1.77 7.36
N ALA A 328 -5.63 1.34 8.09
CA ALA A 328 -5.40 -0.06 8.43
C ALA A 328 -6.61 -0.73 9.12
N TYR A 329 -7.26 0.01 10.02
CA TYR A 329 -8.37 -0.44 10.84
C TYR A 329 -9.75 0.10 10.39
N ASP A 330 -9.86 0.49 9.12
CA ASP A 330 -11.12 0.88 8.47
C ASP A 330 -11.87 2.01 9.22
N TYR A 331 -11.10 3.01 9.67
CA TYR A 331 -11.50 4.20 10.42
C TYR A 331 -12.15 3.93 11.79
N HIS A 332 -12.08 2.70 12.29
CA HIS A 332 -12.28 2.41 13.71
C HIS A 332 -11.01 2.81 14.47
N TYR A 333 -11.13 3.56 15.56
CA TYR A 333 -9.96 3.84 16.38
C TYR A 333 -9.56 2.55 17.10
N PRO A 334 -8.39 1.96 16.84
CA PRO A 334 -8.04 0.66 17.42
C PRO A 334 -7.64 0.78 18.89
N TYR A 335 -7.50 2.02 19.37
CA TYR A 335 -6.50 2.41 20.35
C TYR A 335 -7.03 3.40 21.40
N ALA A 336 -8.23 3.15 21.93
CA ALA A 336 -8.66 3.71 23.24
C ALA A 336 -7.68 3.35 24.40
N GLY A 337 -6.69 2.50 24.14
CA GLY A 337 -5.56 2.23 25.03
C GLY A 337 -4.36 3.19 24.91
N TYR A 338 -4.18 3.93 23.81
CA TYR A 338 -3.01 4.82 23.64
C TYR A 338 -3.09 6.06 24.55
N GLU A 339 -4.30 6.58 24.79
CA GLU A 339 -4.58 7.51 25.88
C GLU A 339 -3.99 6.97 27.20
N THR A 340 -4.22 5.69 27.51
CA THR A 340 -3.68 5.06 28.72
C THR A 340 -2.16 4.91 28.71
N ILE A 341 -1.50 4.81 27.55
CA ILE A 341 -0.03 4.75 27.45
C ILE A 341 0.58 6.12 27.77
N ILE A 342 0.04 7.20 27.22
CA ILE A 342 0.50 8.56 27.52
C ILE A 342 0.03 9.04 28.92
N GLN A 343 -1.05 8.48 29.48
CA GLN A 343 -1.39 8.60 30.90
C GLN A 343 -0.42 7.80 31.81
N ARG A 344 0.14 6.67 31.35
CA ARG A 344 1.19 5.89 32.05
C ARG A 344 2.59 6.48 31.89
N LEU A 345 2.82 7.27 30.85
CA LEU A 345 4.02 8.08 30.63
C LEU A 345 3.69 9.59 30.72
N PRO A 346 3.27 10.16 31.88
CA PRO A 346 2.97 11.59 32.01
C PRO A 346 4.10 12.49 31.49
N LYS A 347 5.35 12.05 31.64
CA LYS A 347 6.56 12.73 31.14
C LYS A 347 6.64 12.84 29.61
N ALA A 348 5.80 12.17 28.83
CA ALA A 348 5.73 12.30 27.37
C ALA A 348 4.66 13.32 26.91
N LYS A 349 3.71 13.69 27.77
CA LYS A 349 2.64 14.66 27.45
C LYS A 349 3.24 16.02 27.07
N GLY A 350 2.68 16.64 26.02
CA GLY A 350 3.13 17.91 25.45
C GLY A 350 4.58 17.96 24.92
N ARG A 351 5.35 16.86 24.98
CA ARG A 351 6.69 16.75 24.37
C ARG A 351 6.59 16.40 22.90
N SER A 352 7.64 16.70 22.14
CA SER A 352 7.72 16.33 20.72
C SER A 352 8.14 14.86 20.52
N THR A 353 7.30 13.94 20.97
CA THR A 353 7.36 12.52 20.60
C THR A 353 6.44 12.26 19.40
N ASN A 354 6.65 11.18 18.65
CA ASN A 354 5.76 10.83 17.53
C ASN A 354 4.35 10.52 18.05
N THR A 355 4.26 9.81 19.19
CA THR A 355 3.00 9.43 19.84
C THR A 355 2.20 10.63 20.34
N THR A 356 2.86 11.64 20.93
CA THR A 356 2.18 12.86 21.41
C THR A 356 1.62 13.66 20.25
N VAL A 357 2.33 13.74 19.12
CA VAL A 357 1.81 14.36 17.90
C VAL A 357 0.63 13.57 17.34
N TYR A 358 0.77 12.24 17.23
CA TYR A 358 -0.29 11.35 16.75
C TYR A 358 -1.60 11.55 17.52
N LEU A 359 -1.56 11.60 18.86
CA LEU A 359 -2.77 11.79 19.69
C LEU A 359 -3.41 13.16 19.46
N VAL A 360 -2.65 14.25 19.55
CA VAL A 360 -3.15 15.62 19.28
C VAL A 360 -3.81 15.74 17.90
N LEU A 361 -3.36 14.96 16.92
CA LEU A 361 -3.95 14.90 15.58
C LEU A 361 -5.15 13.94 15.51
N ALA A 362 -5.18 12.86 16.28
CA ALA A 362 -6.29 11.91 16.36
C ALA A 362 -7.53 12.57 16.96
N ASP A 363 -7.38 13.36 18.03
CA ASP A 363 -8.47 14.09 18.69
C ASP A 363 -9.15 15.10 17.73
N LEU A 364 -8.45 15.57 16.68
CA LEU A 364 -9.04 16.41 15.62
C LEU A 364 -9.88 15.62 14.61
N VAL A 365 -9.68 14.29 14.55
CA VAL A 365 -10.42 13.35 13.70
C VAL A 365 -11.67 12.83 14.39
N ASP A 366 -11.74 12.91 15.72
CA ASP A 366 -12.79 12.28 16.51
C ASP A 366 -14.21 12.80 16.26
N THR A 367 -15.19 11.98 16.66
CA THR A 367 -16.64 12.23 16.45
C THR A 367 -17.40 12.10 17.76
N GLU A 368 -18.66 12.56 17.77
CA GLU A 368 -19.54 12.42 18.94
C GLU A 368 -19.71 10.99 19.46
N ALA A 369 -19.48 9.96 18.62
CA ALA A 369 -19.59 8.56 19.01
C ALA A 369 -18.28 7.94 19.53
N THR A 370 -17.13 8.61 19.32
CA THR A 370 -15.80 8.04 19.56
C THR A 370 -14.92 8.88 20.49
N LYS A 371 -15.25 10.15 20.68
CA LYS A 371 -14.59 11.05 21.64
C LYS A 371 -14.65 10.52 23.08
N SER A 372 -13.64 10.87 23.86
CA SER A 372 -13.66 10.68 25.32
C SER A 372 -14.76 11.53 25.97
N SER A 373 -15.07 11.29 27.24
CA SER A 373 -16.08 12.07 27.98
C SER A 373 -15.70 13.54 28.20
N ASP A 374 -14.44 13.88 27.92
CA ASP A 374 -13.75 15.11 28.22
C ASP A 374 -13.46 15.96 26.96
N GLU A 375 -13.81 15.46 25.77
CA GLU A 375 -13.58 16.14 24.48
C GLU A 375 -14.88 16.61 23.80
N ASN A 376 -14.81 17.70 23.04
CA ASN A 376 -15.93 18.24 22.24
C ASN A 376 -15.53 18.74 20.83
N VAL A 377 -14.26 18.64 20.44
CA VAL A 377 -13.80 19.15 19.15
C VAL A 377 -14.07 18.14 18.04
N SER A 378 -14.87 18.53 17.05
CA SER A 378 -14.89 17.84 15.76
C SER A 378 -15.24 18.83 14.66
N VAL A 379 -14.28 19.10 13.76
CA VAL A 379 -14.50 20.06 12.66
C VAL A 379 -15.47 19.52 11.61
N GLY A 380 -15.59 18.20 11.48
CA GLY A 380 -16.61 17.52 10.69
C GLY A 380 -18.04 17.79 11.19
N ARG A 381 -18.22 18.06 12.49
CA ARG A 381 -19.54 18.20 13.12
C ARG A 381 -20.38 19.32 12.52
N LYS A 382 -19.78 20.49 12.25
CA LYS A 382 -20.46 21.61 11.58
C LYS A 382 -20.76 21.36 10.10
N TYR A 383 -20.16 20.32 9.49
CA TYR A 383 -20.44 19.89 8.12
C TYR A 383 -21.44 18.72 8.04
N ARG A 384 -21.86 18.14 9.19
CA ARG A 384 -22.96 17.15 9.23
C ARG A 384 -24.22 17.68 8.56
N ASP A 385 -24.56 18.96 8.80
CA ASP A 385 -25.75 19.62 8.25
C ASP A 385 -25.66 19.94 6.74
N VAL A 386 -24.46 19.86 6.15
CA VAL A 386 -24.24 20.11 4.70
C VAL A 386 -24.70 18.93 3.85
N LYS A 387 -24.77 17.71 4.42
CA LYS A 387 -25.40 16.56 3.75
C LYS A 387 -26.84 16.38 4.23
N LYS A 388 -27.76 16.20 3.28
CA LYS A 388 -29.22 16.02 3.50
C LYS A 388 -29.61 14.91 4.50
N ASN A 389 -28.74 13.93 4.73
CA ASN A 389 -28.97 12.80 5.64
C ASN A 389 -27.96 12.75 6.82
N GLY A 390 -27.17 13.80 7.03
CA GLY A 390 -26.03 13.77 7.94
C GLY A 390 -24.78 13.08 7.35
N LEU A 391 -23.78 12.89 8.21
CA LEU A 391 -22.60 12.04 7.99
C LEU A 391 -22.63 10.88 8.99
N THR A 392 -22.22 9.69 8.56
CA THR A 392 -21.86 8.60 9.49
C THR A 392 -20.50 8.89 10.14
N ASP A 393 -20.20 8.31 11.31
CA ASP A 393 -18.90 8.51 11.98
C ASP A 393 -17.71 8.12 11.10
N TYR A 394 -17.86 7.06 10.30
CA TYR A 394 -16.90 6.65 9.28
C TYR A 394 -16.66 7.74 8.21
N GLU A 395 -17.73 8.34 7.68
CA GLU A 395 -17.60 9.45 6.73
C GLU A 395 -17.01 10.71 7.39
N GLU A 396 -17.38 11.02 8.63
CA GLU A 396 -16.90 12.20 9.34
C GLU A 396 -15.40 12.10 9.66
N ARG A 397 -14.93 10.93 10.11
CA ARG A 397 -13.49 10.66 10.31
C ARG A 397 -12.71 10.79 9.00
N ARG A 398 -13.26 10.27 7.88
CA ARG A 398 -12.69 10.45 6.53
C ARG A 398 -12.66 11.92 6.10
N LEU A 399 -13.71 12.70 6.40
CA LEU A 399 -13.76 14.13 6.15
C LEU A 399 -12.68 14.87 6.96
N ASN A 400 -12.60 14.62 8.27
CA ASN A 400 -11.62 15.27 9.15
C ASN A 400 -10.19 15.01 8.66
N LEU A 401 -9.85 13.76 8.34
CA LEU A 401 -8.55 13.41 7.75
C LEU A 401 -8.30 14.08 6.39
N GLY A 402 -9.30 14.14 5.51
CA GLY A 402 -9.19 14.85 4.24
C GLY A 402 -8.94 16.36 4.41
N LEU A 403 -9.64 17.01 5.36
CA LEU A 403 -9.44 18.42 5.72
C LEU A 403 -8.05 18.68 6.32
N MET A 404 -7.59 17.81 7.22
CA MET A 404 -6.24 17.87 7.78
C MET A 404 -5.16 17.71 6.71
N TYR A 405 -5.33 16.74 5.81
CA TYR A 405 -4.41 16.52 4.69
C TYR A 405 -4.34 17.76 3.78
N ASN A 406 -5.50 18.28 3.40
CA ASN A 406 -5.58 19.45 2.52
C ASN A 406 -4.92 20.67 3.19
N LEU A 407 -5.21 20.93 4.46
CA LEU A 407 -4.57 21.99 5.20
C LEU A 407 -3.04 21.84 5.25
N ALA A 408 -2.53 20.64 5.54
CA ALA A 408 -1.09 20.35 5.57
C ALA A 408 -0.42 20.58 4.20
N MET A 409 -1.03 20.14 3.09
CA MET A 409 -0.48 20.35 1.75
C MET A 409 -0.57 21.82 1.27
N LYS A 410 -1.64 22.53 1.64
CA LYS A 410 -1.87 23.96 1.30
C LYS A 410 -0.92 24.88 2.04
N THR A 411 -0.76 24.68 3.35
CA THR A 411 0.00 25.58 4.23
C THR A 411 1.44 25.16 4.44
N LYS A 412 1.80 23.92 4.06
CA LYS A 412 3.16 23.34 4.14
C LYS A 412 3.84 23.56 5.49
N PRO A 413 3.15 23.35 6.63
CA PRO A 413 3.74 23.53 7.94
C PRO A 413 4.88 22.51 8.11
N LYS A 414 5.98 22.94 8.69
CA LYS A 414 7.11 22.07 9.02
C LYS A 414 7.00 21.53 10.46
N THR A 415 6.00 21.97 11.21
CA THR A 415 5.88 21.77 12.66
C THR A 415 4.42 21.62 13.06
N MET A 416 4.13 20.89 14.13
CA MET A 416 2.76 20.77 14.66
C MET A 416 2.20 22.14 15.09
N ALA A 417 3.04 23.08 15.56
CA ALA A 417 2.61 24.42 15.97
C ALA A 417 2.11 25.25 14.78
N GLN A 418 2.81 25.18 13.65
CA GLN A 418 2.38 25.80 12.40
C GLN A 418 1.09 25.15 11.89
N PHE A 419 0.95 23.83 12.00
CA PHE A 419 -0.26 23.11 11.60
C PHE A 419 -1.49 23.49 12.45
N LEU A 420 -1.41 23.42 13.79
CA LEU A 420 -2.57 23.78 14.64
C LEU A 420 -2.91 25.27 14.57
N THR A 421 -1.92 26.15 14.36
CA THR A 421 -2.19 27.58 14.08
C THR A 421 -2.97 27.74 12.78
N ALA A 422 -2.56 27.05 11.71
CA ALA A 422 -3.29 27.07 10.43
C ALA A 422 -4.69 26.43 10.56
N TYR A 423 -4.84 25.38 11.38
CA TYR A 423 -6.09 24.68 11.62
C TYR A 423 -7.08 25.59 12.35
N GLN A 424 -6.64 26.26 13.41
CA GLN A 424 -7.41 27.27 14.11
C GLN A 424 -7.85 28.39 13.16
N GLN A 425 -6.91 28.96 12.38
CA GLN A 425 -7.21 30.06 11.46
C GLN A 425 -8.17 29.68 10.32
N THR A 426 -8.17 28.41 9.88
CA THR A 426 -8.96 27.96 8.72
C THR A 426 -10.32 27.39 9.13
N TYR A 427 -10.38 26.62 10.22
CA TYR A 427 -11.54 25.79 10.55
C TYR A 427 -12.24 26.16 11.86
N ILE A 428 -11.59 26.87 12.79
CA ILE A 428 -12.22 27.34 14.03
C ILE A 428 -12.72 28.77 13.79
N TYR A 429 -14.04 28.97 13.76
CA TYR A 429 -14.59 30.24 13.31
C TYR A 429 -14.28 31.37 14.31
N ASN A 430 -13.64 32.45 13.84
CA ASN A 430 -13.21 33.56 14.70
C ASN A 430 -14.35 34.28 15.45
N GLY A 431 -15.62 34.06 15.06
CA GLY A 431 -16.82 34.53 15.77
C GLY A 431 -17.56 33.49 16.61
N ASN A 432 -17.14 32.22 16.64
CA ASN A 432 -17.77 31.16 17.44
C ASN A 432 -16.90 30.87 18.68
N GLU A 433 -17.30 31.42 19.83
CA GLU A 433 -16.52 31.29 21.07
C GLU A 433 -16.57 29.86 21.65
N SER A 434 -17.60 29.06 21.33
CA SER A 434 -17.65 27.64 21.71
C SER A 434 -16.54 26.87 21.00
N GLU A 435 -16.47 26.92 19.66
CA GLU A 435 -15.45 26.22 18.88
C GLU A 435 -14.02 26.57 19.32
N LYS A 436 -13.78 27.82 19.74
CA LYS A 436 -12.48 28.23 20.29
C LYS A 436 -12.20 27.63 21.67
N GLN A 437 -13.20 27.57 22.54
CA GLN A 437 -13.07 27.00 23.88
C GLN A 437 -12.92 25.48 23.79
N ASP A 438 -13.70 24.80 22.94
CA ASP A 438 -13.56 23.38 22.61
C ASP A 438 -12.13 23.11 22.08
N PHE A 439 -11.66 23.87 21.08
CA PHE A 439 -10.32 23.72 20.51
C PHE A 439 -9.22 23.95 21.53
N LYS A 440 -9.42 24.90 22.46
CA LYS A 440 -8.51 25.12 23.59
C LYS A 440 -8.52 23.91 24.54
N GLU A 441 -9.67 23.35 24.88
CA GLU A 441 -9.77 22.19 25.78
C GLU A 441 -9.01 20.97 25.23
N LEU A 442 -9.13 20.66 23.93
CA LEU A 442 -8.33 19.61 23.26
C LEU A 442 -6.82 19.84 23.42
N LEU A 443 -6.35 21.08 23.25
CA LEU A 443 -4.93 21.41 23.48
C LEU A 443 -4.55 21.22 24.95
N GLU A 444 -5.43 21.59 25.88
CA GLU A 444 -5.17 21.51 27.32
C GLU A 444 -5.15 20.05 27.84
N ILE A 445 -5.98 19.16 27.29
CA ILE A 445 -5.99 17.70 27.57
C ILE A 445 -4.65 17.06 27.16
N ASN A 446 -4.12 17.48 26.01
CA ASN A 446 -2.80 17.12 25.51
C ASN A 446 -1.62 17.84 26.20
N THR A 447 -1.90 18.61 27.27
CA THR A 447 -0.97 19.47 28.04
C THR A 447 -0.24 20.54 27.24
N LEU A 448 -0.74 20.84 26.05
CA LEU A 448 -0.26 21.93 25.21
C LEU A 448 -0.77 23.27 25.74
N SER A 449 0.04 24.31 25.55
CA SER A 449 -0.39 25.70 25.66
C SER A 449 0.17 26.49 24.48
N ILE A 450 -0.58 27.46 23.97
CA ILE A 450 -0.11 28.35 22.92
C ILE A 450 0.41 29.63 23.58
N LYS A 451 1.71 29.91 23.39
CA LYS A 451 2.34 31.16 23.80
C LYS A 451 3.12 31.75 22.62
N ASN A 452 2.74 32.95 22.18
CA ASN A 452 3.33 33.62 21.02
C ASN A 452 3.35 32.74 19.75
N ASN A 453 2.24 32.03 19.47
CA ASN A 453 2.07 31.06 18.37
C ASN A 453 3.04 29.87 18.37
N ASN A 454 3.77 29.64 19.47
CA ASN A 454 4.55 28.43 19.70
C ASN A 454 3.84 27.57 20.75
N PHE A 455 3.98 26.24 20.64
CA PHE A 455 3.64 25.39 21.77
C PHE A 455 4.65 25.56 22.88
N THR A 456 4.12 25.80 24.07
CA THR A 456 4.84 25.60 25.31
C THR A 456 4.18 24.45 26.05
N LEU A 457 4.99 23.57 26.65
CA LEU A 457 4.51 22.75 27.76
C LEU A 457 3.86 23.70 28.77
N LYS A 458 2.68 23.36 29.28
CA LYS A 458 2.23 23.98 30.54
C LYS A 458 3.33 23.71 31.58
N PRO A 459 3.71 24.70 32.42
CA PRO A 459 4.60 24.44 33.54
C PRO A 459 4.03 23.28 34.35
N ASP A 460 4.82 22.23 34.53
CA ASP A 460 4.43 21.08 35.35
C ASP A 460 4.12 21.62 36.76
N PRO A 461 3.00 21.25 37.40
CA PRO A 461 2.70 21.71 38.76
C PRO A 461 3.82 21.38 39.74
N GLU A 462 4.60 20.33 39.46
CA GLU A 462 5.82 19.99 40.16
C GLU A 462 6.91 19.49 39.19
N SER A 463 8.06 20.17 39.17
CA SER A 463 9.43 19.58 39.25
C SER A 463 10.49 20.23 38.36
N ASN A 464 11.74 20.07 38.80
CA ASN A 464 12.94 20.62 38.18
C ASN A 464 13.44 19.72 37.04
N ASP A 465 13.84 20.38 35.95
CA ASP A 465 15.02 20.09 35.11
C ASP A 465 15.70 18.71 35.24
N TYR A 466 15.37 17.74 34.38
CA TYR A 466 16.17 16.52 34.18
C TYR A 466 16.10 15.94 32.75
N SER A 467 17.25 15.43 32.30
CA SER A 467 17.42 14.59 31.12
C SER A 467 16.64 13.27 31.23
N ILE A 468 16.10 12.79 30.11
CA ILE A 468 15.32 11.53 30.06
C ILE A 468 16.28 10.35 29.88
N SER A 469 16.51 9.58 30.94
CA SER A 469 16.93 8.17 30.83
C SER A 469 15.68 7.30 30.89
N LEU A 470 15.27 6.73 29.76
CA LEU A 470 14.23 5.69 29.74
C LEU A 470 14.77 4.43 30.41
N THR A 471 13.94 3.71 31.16
CA THR A 471 14.32 2.39 31.66
C THR A 471 14.08 1.32 30.59
N GLU A 472 14.75 0.18 30.74
CA GLU A 472 14.52 -0.98 29.86
C GLU A 472 13.05 -1.45 29.93
N GLU A 473 12.38 -1.28 31.07
CA GLU A 473 10.95 -1.58 31.24
C GLU A 473 10.03 -0.57 30.54
N ASP A 474 10.37 0.72 30.49
CA ASP A 474 9.63 1.73 29.71
C ASP A 474 9.74 1.46 28.20
N ILE A 475 10.93 1.05 27.75
CA ILE A 475 11.20 0.64 26.37
C ILE A 475 10.40 -0.62 26.05
N ILE A 476 10.50 -1.67 26.88
CA ILE A 476 9.73 -2.91 26.74
C ILE A 476 8.21 -2.65 26.77
N ALA A 477 7.71 -1.65 27.49
CA ALA A 477 6.28 -1.30 27.49
C ALA A 477 5.84 -0.63 26.17
N GLY A 478 6.73 0.13 25.52
CA GLY A 478 6.50 0.73 24.21
C GLY A 478 6.77 -0.20 23.02
N GLU A 479 7.67 -1.18 23.17
CA GLU A 479 8.05 -2.16 22.14
C GLU A 479 7.20 -3.45 22.17
N LYS A 480 6.33 -3.61 23.17
CA LYS A 480 5.44 -4.77 23.34
C LYS A 480 4.20 -4.81 22.43
N TRP A 481 4.13 -3.92 21.44
CA TRP A 481 2.95 -3.68 20.60
C TRP A 481 3.36 -3.34 19.17
#